data_AF-I1D3H2-F1
#
_entry.id   AF-I1D3H2-F1
#
_cell.length_a   1.000
_cell.length_b   1.000
_cell.length_c   1.000
_cell.angle_alpha   90.00
_cell.angle_beta   90.00
_cell.angle_gamma   90.00
#
_symmetry.space_group_name_H-M   'P 1'
#
loop_
_entity.id
_entity.type
_entity.pdbx_description
1 polymer ?
#
loop_
_entity_poly.entity_id
_entity_poly.type
_entity_poly.pdbx_seq_one_letter_code
_entity_poly.pdbx_strand_id
1 'polypeptide(L)'
;MVPTPTVPRLLVVSAGTANSLLPSIHEVARRVWPEIDVLTGSVSPTPAAGASAGRALGRLLDEVRPDLVLSTHPVATAGLAWLRRYRGFGLPTASWDPATGPAELERAIHRLATTPPRPGPRALPASDALFAHVDTPDVPQHVGTVLVFEPGPVPTIDHTATMLTSVPGSLGRLLPATATRPARWEPVPGRPASANVDAVTAVDLESAVDGFFSVPLRAEHAVSAARIVTGLADGRSALLVKLHHALGDGMTVLQALLSDTDDAEKLPWASRPAVPMGGGGAPGLRAGLRPVLSGLWRLAAAGRAPHVTTDGPVPDARRHHSLGLLPGRAVRSGARAAGVAAADYVLAAFAQAWHDVGRDPGDRFRLMVPWSVRGTDSLRVAGNHTGAVSVDLPVGPMDFAVRVRRVAEALRSRTETGVPEAANLVVQALGVLPPPLHRAAARCVYRGDWFNAVGTVMPGPRREVRWHGAVMSGAYPVLALAPGTGLAWGALTWGPWIAVCVTARADLSDVADAVTARMADLVAGAPVRELP
;
A
#
# COMPACT_ATOMS: atom_id res chain seq x y z
N MET A 1 -17.71 28.29 8.08
CA MET A 1 -18.05 26.85 7.94
C MET A 1 -19.43 26.84 7.29
N VAL A 2 -19.52 26.54 6.00
CA VAL A 2 -20.82 26.46 5.31
C VAL A 2 -21.51 25.20 5.83
N PRO A 3 -22.78 25.25 6.28
CA PRO A 3 -23.44 24.08 6.84
C PRO A 3 -23.53 22.98 5.78
N THR A 4 -23.08 21.79 6.14
CA THR A 4 -23.43 20.54 5.47
C THR A 4 -24.96 20.46 5.40
N PRO A 5 -25.57 20.11 4.25
CA PRO A 5 -27.02 19.97 4.17
C PRO A 5 -27.51 18.97 5.23
N THR A 6 -28.56 19.36 5.94
CA THR A 6 -29.05 18.75 7.19
C THR A 6 -29.87 17.47 7.00
N VAL A 7 -29.91 16.89 5.80
CA VAL A 7 -30.63 15.65 5.47
C VAL A 7 -29.89 14.89 4.35
N PRO A 8 -29.54 13.59 4.50
CA PRO A 8 -28.91 12.77 3.47
C PRO A 8 -29.81 12.55 2.24
N ARG A 9 -29.26 12.69 1.03
CA ARG A 9 -29.99 12.62 -0.24
C ARG A 9 -29.75 11.29 -0.97
N LEU A 10 -30.77 10.45 -1.06
CA LEU A 10 -30.75 9.17 -1.79
C LEU A 10 -31.30 9.34 -3.19
N LEU A 11 -30.45 9.17 -4.22
CA LEU A 11 -30.91 9.13 -5.60
C LEU A 11 -31.33 7.70 -5.98
N VAL A 12 -32.59 7.51 -6.32
CA VAL A 12 -33.12 6.29 -6.92
C VAL A 12 -33.00 6.38 -8.44
N VAL A 13 -32.26 5.45 -9.04
CA VAL A 13 -31.99 5.44 -10.48
C VAL A 13 -32.66 4.23 -11.13
N SER A 14 -33.49 4.47 -12.15
CA SER A 14 -34.11 3.40 -12.94
C SER A 14 -34.04 3.63 -14.45
N ALA A 15 -34.44 2.61 -15.22
CA ALA A 15 -34.68 2.72 -16.66
C ALA A 15 -36.18 2.94 -16.97
N GLY A 16 -36.72 4.11 -16.61
CA GLY A 16 -38.07 4.53 -16.99
C GLY A 16 -39.22 4.05 -16.09
N THR A 17 -38.97 3.13 -15.15
CA THR A 17 -39.98 2.58 -14.22
C THR A 17 -39.89 3.17 -12.81
N ALA A 18 -39.10 4.24 -12.60
CA ALA A 18 -38.83 4.76 -11.25
C ALA A 18 -40.12 5.24 -10.57
N ASN A 19 -40.98 5.91 -11.34
CA ASN A 19 -42.17 6.57 -10.82
C ASN A 19 -43.20 5.59 -10.23
N SER A 20 -43.29 4.35 -10.73
CA SER A 20 -44.20 3.34 -10.19
C SER A 20 -43.67 2.69 -8.91
N LEU A 21 -42.35 2.70 -8.69
CA LEU A 21 -41.70 2.09 -7.53
C LEU A 21 -41.50 3.08 -6.37
N LEU A 22 -41.61 4.38 -6.64
CA LEU A 22 -41.39 5.46 -5.69
C LEU A 22 -42.21 5.38 -4.40
N PRO A 23 -43.52 5.06 -4.43
CA PRO A 23 -44.32 4.97 -3.22
C PRO A 23 -43.79 3.91 -2.25
N SER A 24 -43.44 2.73 -2.76
CA SER A 24 -42.87 1.63 -1.96
C SER A 24 -41.49 1.98 -1.42
N ILE A 25 -40.65 2.66 -2.21
CA ILE A 25 -39.32 3.11 -1.75
C ILE A 25 -39.46 4.18 -0.66
N HIS A 26 -40.37 5.15 -0.82
CA HIS A 26 -40.64 6.16 0.21
C HIS A 26 -41.20 5.55 1.49
N GLU A 27 -42.08 4.56 1.38
CA GLU A 27 -42.64 3.87 2.53
C GLU A 27 -41.56 3.14 3.34
N VAL A 28 -40.70 2.36 2.68
CA VAL A 28 -39.59 1.66 3.34
C VAL A 28 -38.54 2.64 3.85
N ALA A 29 -38.18 3.67 3.07
CA ALA A 29 -37.24 4.70 3.47
C ALA A 29 -37.71 5.43 4.74
N ARG A 30 -38.99 5.82 4.82
CA ARG A 30 -39.55 6.45 6.04
C ARG A 30 -39.52 5.54 7.26
N ARG A 31 -39.59 4.21 7.07
CA ARG A 31 -39.50 3.23 8.17
C ARG A 31 -38.06 3.02 8.65
N VAL A 32 -37.13 2.85 7.71
CA VAL A 32 -35.74 2.44 7.99
C VAL A 32 -34.85 3.65 8.28
N TRP A 33 -35.08 4.76 7.57
CA TRP A 33 -34.28 5.98 7.66
C TRP A 33 -35.17 7.23 7.50
N PRO A 34 -35.94 7.60 8.54
CA PRO A 34 -36.98 8.63 8.46
C PRO A 34 -36.53 10.01 7.95
N GLU A 35 -35.26 10.33 8.17
CA GLU A 35 -34.65 11.62 7.84
C GLU A 35 -34.08 11.69 6.42
N ILE A 36 -34.20 10.65 5.58
CA ILE A 36 -33.60 10.62 4.24
C ILE A 36 -34.46 11.36 3.20
N ASP A 37 -33.83 12.20 2.37
CA ASP A 37 -34.46 12.83 1.20
C ASP A 37 -34.33 11.92 -0.02
N VAL A 38 -35.45 11.42 -0.54
CA VAL A 38 -35.48 10.46 -1.66
C VAL A 38 -35.71 11.21 -2.96
N LEU A 39 -34.70 11.21 -3.81
CA LEU A 39 -34.69 11.82 -5.13
C LEU A 39 -34.83 10.76 -6.22
N THR A 40 -35.26 11.16 -7.41
CA THR A 40 -35.33 10.26 -8.57
C THR A 40 -34.59 10.79 -9.76
N GLY A 41 -34.04 9.84 -10.52
CA GLY A 41 -33.56 10.11 -11.86
C GLY A 41 -33.70 8.86 -12.72
N SER A 42 -33.77 9.09 -14.02
CA SER A 42 -33.89 8.01 -15.00
C SER A 42 -32.69 8.03 -15.94
N VAL A 43 -32.30 6.84 -16.38
CA VAL A 43 -31.29 6.66 -17.42
C VAL A 43 -31.94 5.86 -18.54
N SER A 44 -31.96 6.41 -19.76
CA SER A 44 -32.55 5.74 -20.91
C SER A 44 -31.85 4.40 -21.19
N PRO A 45 -32.60 3.30 -21.38
CA PRO A 45 -32.04 2.00 -21.75
C PRO A 45 -31.64 2.00 -23.22
N THR A 46 -30.52 2.61 -23.58
CA THR A 46 -29.92 2.40 -24.90
C THR A 46 -29.04 1.15 -24.91
N PRO A 47 -29.09 0.29 -25.94
CA PRO A 47 -28.36 -0.98 -25.97
C PRO A 47 -26.87 -0.75 -26.28
N ALA A 48 -26.10 -0.41 -25.25
CA ALA A 48 -24.63 -0.50 -25.16
C ALA A 48 -24.23 -0.37 -23.68
N ALA A 49 -24.49 -1.43 -22.91
CA ALA A 49 -25.13 -1.37 -21.59
C ALA A 49 -24.30 -0.87 -20.37
N GLY A 50 -23.05 -0.43 -20.53
CA GLY A 50 -22.24 0.07 -19.40
C GLY A 50 -21.79 1.52 -19.54
N ALA A 51 -21.15 1.85 -20.67
CA ALA A 51 -20.48 3.14 -20.86
C ALA A 51 -21.41 4.30 -21.19
N SER A 52 -22.43 4.09 -22.01
CA SER A 52 -23.44 5.11 -22.30
C SER A 52 -24.29 5.40 -21.06
N ALA A 53 -24.74 4.34 -20.38
CA ALA A 53 -25.47 4.42 -19.11
C ALA A 53 -24.63 5.12 -18.04
N GLY A 54 -23.35 4.76 -17.92
CA GLY A 54 -22.42 5.39 -16.99
C GLY A 54 -22.19 6.87 -17.30
N ARG A 55 -22.02 7.28 -18.57
CA ARG A 55 -21.89 8.71 -18.93
C ARG A 55 -23.16 9.50 -18.63
N ALA A 56 -24.34 8.96 -18.95
CA ALA A 56 -25.62 9.60 -18.67
C ALA A 56 -25.85 9.72 -17.15
N LEU A 57 -25.58 8.65 -16.42
CA LEU A 57 -25.66 8.63 -14.98
C LEU A 57 -24.65 9.58 -14.33
N GLY A 58 -23.45 9.72 -14.89
CA GLY A 58 -22.46 10.68 -14.41
C GLY A 58 -22.98 12.11 -14.46
N ARG A 59 -23.58 12.52 -15.58
CA ARG A 59 -24.21 13.85 -15.70
C ARG A 59 -25.32 14.05 -14.68
N LEU A 60 -26.18 13.05 -14.51
CA LEU A 60 -27.26 13.08 -13.53
C LEU A 60 -26.72 13.22 -12.09
N LEU A 61 -25.62 12.54 -11.76
CA LEU A 61 -24.99 12.63 -10.44
C LEU A 61 -24.31 13.97 -10.20
N ASP A 62 -23.71 14.56 -11.23
CA ASP A 62 -23.08 15.88 -11.17
C ASP A 62 -24.12 17.00 -10.98
N GLU A 63 -25.30 16.84 -11.60
CA GLU A 63 -26.44 17.73 -11.49
C GLU A 63 -27.15 17.60 -10.13
N VAL A 64 -27.56 16.38 -9.77
CA VAL A 64 -28.36 16.13 -8.57
C VAL A 64 -27.52 16.22 -7.30
N ARG A 65 -26.23 15.84 -7.38
CA ARG A 65 -25.28 15.74 -6.26
C ARG A 65 -25.85 14.96 -5.06
N PRO A 66 -26.22 13.68 -5.22
CA PRO A 66 -26.72 12.88 -4.11
C PRO A 66 -25.59 12.42 -3.19
N ASP A 67 -25.97 11.97 -1.99
CA ASP A 67 -25.09 11.37 -1.00
C ASP A 67 -25.03 9.84 -1.13
N LEU A 68 -26.07 9.24 -1.72
CA LEU A 68 -26.26 7.79 -1.85
C LEU A 68 -26.97 7.48 -3.17
N VAL A 69 -26.76 6.27 -3.72
CA VAL A 69 -27.51 5.84 -4.92
C VAL A 69 -28.12 4.45 -4.76
N LEU A 70 -29.43 4.35 -5.00
CA LEU A 70 -30.13 3.08 -5.12
C LEU A 70 -30.44 2.81 -6.60
N SER A 71 -29.85 1.78 -7.18
CA SER A 71 -30.19 1.32 -8.52
C SER A 71 -31.34 0.32 -8.47
N THR A 72 -32.36 0.51 -9.29
CA THR A 72 -33.49 -0.43 -9.41
C THR A 72 -33.50 -1.20 -10.74
N HIS A 73 -32.46 -1.02 -11.58
CA HIS A 73 -32.42 -1.61 -12.91
C HIS A 73 -31.00 -2.05 -13.29
N PRO A 74 -30.82 -3.21 -13.98
CA PRO A 74 -29.51 -3.72 -14.38
C PRO A 74 -28.66 -2.72 -15.17
N VAL A 75 -29.28 -1.92 -16.05
CA VAL A 75 -28.58 -0.86 -16.83
C VAL A 75 -28.03 0.25 -15.93
N ALA A 76 -28.78 0.67 -14.90
CA ALA A 76 -28.31 1.66 -13.95
C ALA A 76 -27.20 1.07 -13.06
N THR A 77 -27.32 -0.19 -12.67
CA THR A 77 -26.28 -0.93 -11.93
C THR A 77 -25.00 -1.05 -12.75
N ALA A 78 -25.11 -1.37 -14.03
CA ALA A 78 -23.98 -1.42 -14.97
C ALA A 78 -23.37 -0.02 -15.21
N GLY A 79 -24.20 1.02 -15.25
CA GLY A 79 -23.76 2.42 -15.31
C GLY A 79 -23.00 2.87 -14.05
N LEU A 80 -23.46 2.49 -12.85
CA LEU A 80 -22.76 2.74 -11.58
C LEU A 80 -21.44 1.97 -11.51
N ALA A 81 -21.42 0.73 -11.98
CA ALA A 81 -20.20 -0.06 -12.10
C ALA A 81 -19.21 0.60 -13.08
N TRP A 82 -19.70 1.12 -14.21
CA TRP A 82 -18.89 1.90 -15.15
C TRP A 82 -18.38 3.19 -14.51
N LEU A 83 -19.21 3.95 -13.79
CA LEU A 83 -18.78 5.16 -13.11
C LEU A 83 -17.75 4.91 -12.02
N ARG A 84 -17.89 3.82 -11.26
CA ARG A 84 -16.85 3.36 -10.32
C ARG A 84 -15.55 3.14 -11.07
N ARG A 85 -15.63 2.42 -12.19
CA ARG A 85 -14.49 2.01 -13.00
C ARG A 85 -13.78 3.17 -13.72
N TYR A 86 -14.53 4.15 -14.24
CA TYR A 86 -13.98 5.16 -15.16
C TYR A 86 -14.08 6.62 -14.66
N ARG A 87 -14.84 6.89 -13.59
CA ARG A 87 -15.07 8.27 -13.06
C ARG A 87 -14.76 8.41 -11.58
N GLY A 88 -14.18 7.40 -10.93
CA GLY A 88 -13.86 7.47 -9.50
C GLY A 88 -15.11 7.64 -8.62
N PHE A 89 -16.25 7.11 -9.06
CA PHE A 89 -17.51 7.26 -8.35
C PHE A 89 -17.49 6.48 -7.03
N GLY A 90 -17.44 7.20 -5.91
CA GLY A 90 -17.30 6.64 -4.56
C GLY A 90 -18.51 6.85 -3.65
N LEU A 91 -19.71 7.08 -4.21
CA LEU A 91 -20.91 7.12 -3.37
C LEU A 91 -21.28 5.71 -2.89
N PRO A 92 -21.78 5.58 -1.65
CA PRO A 92 -22.51 4.40 -1.23
C PRO A 92 -23.59 4.04 -2.25
N THR A 93 -23.61 2.78 -2.67
CA THR A 93 -24.67 2.29 -3.56
C THR A 93 -25.23 0.96 -3.13
N ALA A 94 -26.53 0.80 -3.33
CA ALA A 94 -27.18 -0.50 -3.31
C ALA A 94 -27.92 -0.73 -4.63
N SER A 95 -28.18 -2.00 -4.93
CA SER A 95 -29.11 -2.40 -5.98
C SER A 95 -30.28 -3.14 -5.35
N TRP A 96 -31.47 -2.93 -5.88
CA TRP A 96 -32.68 -3.66 -5.52
C TRP A 96 -33.42 -4.07 -6.79
N ASP A 97 -33.74 -5.36 -6.91
CA ASP A 97 -34.62 -5.88 -7.97
C ASP A 97 -36.07 -5.85 -7.46
N PRO A 98 -36.98 -5.08 -8.06
CA PRO A 98 -38.38 -5.03 -7.67
C PRO A 98 -39.08 -6.39 -7.58
N ALA A 99 -38.65 -7.38 -8.37
CA ALA A 99 -39.20 -8.73 -8.35
C ALA A 99 -38.92 -9.48 -7.03
N THR A 100 -37.92 -9.04 -6.26
CA THR A 100 -37.52 -9.67 -4.98
C THR A 100 -38.35 -9.20 -3.79
N GLY A 101 -39.26 -8.24 -3.98
CA GLY A 101 -40.18 -7.76 -2.96
C GLY A 101 -39.58 -6.77 -1.94
N PRO A 102 -40.39 -6.32 -0.97
CA PRO A 102 -40.05 -5.21 -0.07
C PRO A 102 -39.02 -5.56 1.01
N ALA A 103 -38.88 -6.84 1.38
CA ALA A 103 -37.88 -7.26 2.37
C ALA A 103 -36.44 -7.06 1.88
N GLU A 104 -36.17 -7.27 0.59
CA GLU A 104 -34.84 -7.00 0.02
C GLU A 104 -34.58 -5.49 -0.16
N LEU A 105 -35.63 -4.71 -0.45
CA LEU A 105 -35.56 -3.25 -0.45
C LEU A 105 -35.19 -2.70 0.93
N GLU A 106 -35.81 -3.22 1.99
CA GLU A 106 -35.49 -2.85 3.38
C GLU A 106 -34.04 -3.18 3.72
N ARG A 107 -33.55 -4.37 3.34
CA ARG A 107 -32.12 -4.71 3.48
C ARG A 107 -31.22 -3.76 2.67
N ALA A 108 -31.59 -3.40 1.45
CA ALA A 108 -30.82 -2.48 0.62
C ALA A 108 -30.73 -1.07 1.22
N ILE A 109 -31.84 -0.53 1.73
CA ILE A 109 -31.89 0.78 2.39
C ILE A 109 -31.15 0.73 3.72
N HIS A 110 -31.29 -0.35 4.51
CA HIS A 110 -30.56 -0.51 5.76
C HIS A 110 -29.04 -0.60 5.53
N ARG A 111 -28.60 -1.27 4.46
CA ARG A 111 -27.18 -1.26 4.05
C ARG A 111 -26.71 0.14 3.71
N LEU A 112 -27.49 0.93 2.97
CA LEU A 112 -27.15 2.31 2.66
C LEU A 112 -27.09 3.19 3.90
N ALA A 113 -28.03 3.04 4.84
CA ALA A 113 -28.09 3.76 6.11
C ALA A 113 -26.89 3.50 7.02
N THR A 114 -26.29 2.30 6.92
CA THR A 114 -25.10 1.94 7.69
C THR A 114 -23.81 2.08 6.89
N THR A 115 -23.87 2.47 5.61
CA THR A 115 -22.67 2.71 4.79
C THR A 115 -22.09 4.07 5.14
N PRO A 116 -20.76 4.17 5.39
CA PRO A 116 -20.13 5.46 5.65
C PRO A 116 -20.33 6.45 4.48
N PRO A 117 -20.54 7.74 4.78
CA PRO A 117 -20.58 8.77 3.74
C PRO A 117 -19.23 8.89 3.00
N ARG A 118 -19.22 9.61 1.86
CA ARG A 118 -17.98 9.96 1.12
C ARG A 118 -16.86 10.25 2.12
N PRO A 119 -15.64 9.70 1.94
CA PRO A 119 -14.55 10.07 2.82
C PRO A 119 -14.32 11.57 2.66
N GLY A 120 -14.79 12.33 3.63
CA GLY A 120 -14.56 13.76 3.70
C GLY A 120 -13.08 14.04 3.97
N PRO A 121 -12.69 15.31 3.98
CA PRO A 121 -11.40 15.71 4.54
C PRO A 121 -11.18 15.02 5.89
N ARG A 122 -10.08 14.28 6.03
CA ARG A 122 -9.73 13.57 7.26
C ARG A 122 -8.34 13.96 7.71
N ALA A 123 -8.16 14.20 9.01
CA ALA A 123 -6.83 14.26 9.58
C ALA A 123 -6.12 12.91 9.34
N LEU A 124 -4.81 12.97 9.11
CA LEU A 124 -4.01 11.76 9.04
C LEU A 124 -3.88 11.14 10.45
N PRO A 125 -4.07 9.82 10.60
CA PRO A 125 -3.63 9.09 11.77
C PRO A 125 -2.16 9.38 12.10
N ALA A 126 -1.77 9.26 13.36
CA ALA A 126 -0.40 9.59 13.82
C ALA A 126 0.69 8.88 12.99
N SER A 127 0.50 7.58 12.71
CA SER A 127 1.42 6.78 11.91
C SER A 127 1.51 7.22 10.45
N ASP A 128 0.39 7.64 9.84
CA ASP A 128 0.36 8.18 8.48
C ASP A 128 0.97 9.59 8.42
N ALA A 129 0.70 10.41 9.44
CA ALA A 129 1.21 11.77 9.56
C ALA A 129 2.73 11.81 9.74
N LEU A 130 3.35 10.80 10.37
CA LEU A 130 4.80 10.66 10.45
C LEU A 130 5.43 10.73 9.06
N PHE A 131 4.90 9.95 8.10
CA PHE A 131 5.42 9.94 6.72
C PHE A 131 5.19 11.28 6.01
N ALA A 132 4.05 11.94 6.24
CA ALA A 132 3.83 13.30 5.72
C ALA A 132 4.77 14.36 6.34
N HIS A 133 5.29 14.13 7.55
CA HIS A 133 6.22 15.05 8.21
C HIS A 133 7.67 14.89 7.76
N VAL A 134 8.08 13.65 7.45
CA VAL A 134 9.43 13.33 6.98
C VAL A 134 9.57 13.38 5.46
N ASP A 135 8.46 13.44 4.73
CA ASP A 135 8.44 13.72 3.30
C ASP A 135 9.09 15.06 2.97
N THR A 136 10.08 14.99 2.09
CA THR A 136 10.87 16.13 1.61
C THR A 136 11.20 15.93 0.13
N PRO A 137 11.51 17.00 -0.61
CA PRO A 137 11.92 16.88 -2.02
C PRO A 137 13.09 15.91 -2.22
N ASP A 138 14.05 15.90 -1.30
CA ASP A 138 15.26 15.08 -1.40
C ASP A 138 15.05 13.66 -0.87
N VAL A 139 14.12 13.46 0.08
CA VAL A 139 13.78 12.15 0.65
C VAL A 139 12.27 11.88 0.54
N PRO A 140 11.77 11.71 -0.70
CA PRO A 140 10.36 11.46 -0.91
C PRO A 140 9.88 10.17 -0.22
N GLN A 141 8.74 10.23 0.46
CA GLN A 141 8.17 9.08 1.17
C GLN A 141 7.17 8.32 0.31
N HIS A 142 7.68 7.64 -0.72
CA HIS A 142 6.88 6.81 -1.63
C HIS A 142 7.18 5.33 -1.45
N VAL A 143 6.12 4.53 -1.42
CA VAL A 143 6.18 3.07 -1.54
C VAL A 143 5.64 2.68 -2.90
N GLY A 144 6.13 1.58 -3.46
CA GLY A 144 5.68 1.18 -4.78
C GLY A 144 6.04 -0.25 -5.13
N THR A 145 5.73 -0.60 -6.38
CA THR A 145 6.02 -1.91 -6.93
C THR A 145 6.39 -1.77 -8.41
N VAL A 146 7.39 -2.53 -8.85
CA VAL A 146 7.70 -2.78 -10.26
C VAL A 146 7.07 -4.11 -10.63
N LEU A 147 6.10 -4.10 -11.54
CA LEU A 147 5.44 -5.31 -12.04
C LEU A 147 5.97 -5.60 -13.43
N VAL A 148 6.42 -6.82 -13.67
CA VAL A 148 6.97 -7.25 -14.96
C VAL A 148 6.04 -8.28 -15.57
N PHE A 149 5.74 -8.11 -16.86
CA PHE A 149 4.86 -8.96 -17.63
C PHE A 149 5.62 -9.66 -18.74
N GLU A 150 5.33 -10.94 -18.96
CA GLU A 150 5.83 -11.71 -20.09
C GLU A 150 5.37 -11.13 -21.43
N PRO A 151 6.06 -11.43 -22.54
CA PRO A 151 5.63 -11.01 -23.87
C PRO A 151 4.19 -11.46 -24.16
N GLY A 152 3.33 -10.52 -24.55
CA GLY A 152 1.89 -10.78 -24.70
C GLY A 152 1.05 -9.51 -24.58
N PRO A 153 -0.21 -9.63 -24.09
CA PRO A 153 -1.07 -8.48 -23.87
C PRO A 153 -0.42 -7.45 -22.94
N VAL A 154 -0.37 -6.19 -23.38
CA VAL A 154 0.20 -5.10 -22.59
C VAL A 154 -0.91 -4.47 -21.73
N PRO A 155 -0.65 -4.19 -20.44
CA PRO A 155 -1.56 -3.40 -19.62
C PRO A 155 -1.92 -2.06 -20.26
N THR A 156 -3.20 -1.69 -20.21
CA THR A 156 -3.67 -0.42 -20.77
C THR A 156 -3.72 0.66 -19.70
N ILE A 157 -3.78 1.93 -20.12
CA ILE A 157 -4.02 3.06 -19.21
C ILE A 157 -5.32 2.85 -18.43
N ASP A 158 -6.38 2.35 -19.07
CA ASP A 158 -7.67 2.12 -18.42
C ASP A 158 -7.62 0.99 -17.38
N HIS A 159 -6.89 -0.10 -17.65
CA HIS A 159 -6.67 -1.17 -16.69
C HIS A 159 -5.91 -0.65 -15.46
N THR A 160 -4.80 0.05 -15.70
CA THR A 160 -4.00 0.65 -14.63
C THR A 160 -4.77 1.69 -13.83
N ALA A 161 -5.55 2.54 -14.48
CA ALA A 161 -6.39 3.53 -13.82
C ALA A 161 -7.46 2.86 -12.94
N THR A 162 -8.08 1.78 -13.43
CA THR A 162 -9.05 0.98 -12.66
C THR A 162 -8.39 0.40 -11.42
N MET A 163 -7.20 -0.20 -11.55
CA MET A 163 -6.44 -0.72 -10.42
C MET A 163 -6.12 0.37 -9.39
N LEU A 164 -5.67 1.56 -9.81
CA LEU A 164 -5.40 2.66 -8.88
C LEU A 164 -6.66 3.07 -8.09
N THR A 165 -7.86 2.99 -8.67
CA THR A 165 -9.11 3.28 -7.94
C THR A 165 -9.44 2.27 -6.84
N SER A 166 -8.86 1.08 -6.88
CA SER A 166 -9.05 0.07 -5.83
C SER A 166 -8.24 0.40 -4.56
N VAL A 167 -7.22 1.24 -4.67
CA VAL A 167 -6.43 1.74 -3.55
C VAL A 167 -7.21 2.85 -2.81
N PRO A 168 -7.55 2.67 -1.53
CA PRO A 168 -8.26 3.69 -0.77
C PRO A 168 -7.54 5.05 -0.73
N GLY A 169 -8.23 6.09 -1.20
CA GLY A 169 -7.74 7.47 -1.14
C GLY A 169 -6.68 7.85 -2.19
N SER A 170 -6.35 6.96 -3.13
CA SER A 170 -5.33 7.19 -4.18
C SER A 170 -5.63 8.37 -5.11
N LEU A 171 -6.91 8.72 -5.27
CA LEU A 171 -7.37 9.84 -6.09
C LEU A 171 -7.41 11.18 -5.33
N GLY A 172 -7.12 11.18 -4.04
CA GLY A 172 -7.11 12.39 -3.21
C GLY A 172 -5.82 13.19 -3.32
N ARG A 173 -5.63 14.06 -2.32
CA ARG A 173 -4.40 14.81 -2.07
C ARG A 173 -4.08 14.83 -0.58
N LEU A 174 -2.80 15.02 -0.26
CA LEU A 174 -2.34 15.26 1.09
C LEU A 174 -1.99 16.73 1.25
N LEU A 175 -2.54 17.35 2.27
CA LEU A 175 -2.21 18.71 2.64
C LEU A 175 -1.31 18.68 3.88
N PRO A 176 -0.17 19.37 3.82
CA PRO A 176 0.79 19.37 4.91
C PRO A 176 0.18 20.01 6.16
N ALA A 177 0.74 19.65 7.31
CA ALA A 177 0.40 20.31 8.55
C ALA A 177 0.80 21.80 8.53
N THR A 178 0.00 22.62 9.19
CA THR A 178 0.30 24.03 9.48
C THR A 178 0.56 24.20 10.98
N ALA A 179 0.86 25.40 11.45
CA ALA A 179 1.07 25.66 12.88
C ALA A 179 -0.12 25.22 13.77
N THR A 180 -1.35 25.32 13.26
CA THR A 180 -2.58 25.08 14.04
C THR A 180 -3.43 23.93 13.51
N ARG A 181 -3.11 23.36 12.34
CA ARG A 181 -3.89 22.25 11.73
C ARG A 181 -2.98 21.07 11.41
N PRO A 182 -3.38 19.83 11.76
CA PRO A 182 -2.61 18.64 11.41
C PRO A 182 -2.61 18.40 9.89
N ALA A 183 -1.69 17.55 9.44
CA ALA A 183 -1.70 17.05 8.07
C ALA A 183 -3.00 16.29 7.81
N ARG A 184 -3.54 16.44 6.61
CA ARG A 184 -4.86 15.87 6.26
C ARG A 184 -4.88 15.32 4.85
N TRP A 185 -5.71 14.33 4.64
CA TRP A 185 -6.09 13.86 3.32
C TRP A 185 -7.40 14.52 2.91
N GLU A 186 -7.49 14.95 1.64
CA GLU A 186 -8.71 15.49 1.05
C GLU A 186 -9.05 14.76 -0.26
N PRO A 187 -10.33 14.45 -0.52
CA PRO A 187 -10.75 14.01 -1.84
C PRO A 187 -10.59 15.15 -2.85
N VAL A 188 -10.25 14.81 -4.10
CA VAL A 188 -10.24 15.78 -5.21
C VAL A 188 -11.41 15.45 -6.15
N PRO A 189 -12.52 16.20 -6.08
CA PRO A 189 -13.71 15.92 -6.88
C PRO A 189 -13.41 15.91 -8.38
N GLY A 190 -13.97 14.93 -9.10
CA GLY A 190 -13.90 14.85 -10.56
C GLY A 190 -12.53 14.46 -11.15
N ARG A 191 -11.53 14.14 -10.33
CA ARG A 191 -10.23 13.68 -10.84
C ARG A 191 -10.38 12.32 -11.55
N PRO A 192 -10.04 12.22 -12.85
CA PRO A 192 -9.99 10.93 -13.51
C PRO A 192 -8.76 10.14 -13.04
N ALA A 193 -8.91 8.84 -12.78
CA ALA A 193 -7.80 8.00 -12.33
C ALA A 193 -6.68 7.89 -13.38
N SER A 194 -7.03 8.00 -14.66
CA SER A 194 -6.08 8.02 -15.77
C SER A 194 -5.13 9.23 -15.75
N ALA A 195 -5.45 10.32 -15.03
CA ALA A 195 -4.54 11.45 -14.90
C ALA A 195 -3.26 11.12 -14.11
N ASN A 196 -3.28 10.03 -13.35
CA ASN A 196 -2.11 9.55 -12.59
C ASN A 196 -1.36 8.44 -13.34
N VAL A 197 -1.76 8.11 -14.57
CA VAL A 197 -1.19 7.02 -15.36
C VAL A 197 -0.55 7.60 -16.62
N ASP A 198 0.71 7.29 -16.85
CA ASP A 198 1.38 7.54 -18.12
C ASP A 198 1.91 6.24 -18.74
N ALA A 199 2.41 6.36 -19.97
CA ALA A 199 3.06 5.27 -20.67
C ALA A 199 4.31 5.80 -21.37
N VAL A 200 5.38 5.02 -21.32
CA VAL A 200 6.66 5.33 -21.98
C VAL A 200 7.16 4.10 -22.72
N THR A 201 7.98 4.33 -23.74
CA THR A 201 8.76 3.28 -24.39
C THR A 201 10.21 3.41 -23.92
N ALA A 202 10.76 2.32 -23.39
CA ALA A 202 12.14 2.25 -22.94
C ALA A 202 12.71 0.87 -23.29
N VAL A 203 13.98 0.83 -23.69
CA VAL A 203 14.68 -0.42 -24.02
C VAL A 203 15.16 -1.13 -22.75
N ASP A 204 15.53 -0.34 -21.75
CA ASP A 204 16.03 -0.79 -20.46
C ASP A 204 15.02 -0.50 -19.34
N LEU A 205 14.71 -1.53 -18.55
CA LEU A 205 13.77 -1.43 -17.43
C LEU A 205 14.38 -0.66 -16.26
N GLU A 206 15.68 -0.83 -16.00
CA GLU A 206 16.35 -0.23 -14.85
C GLU A 206 16.32 1.30 -14.93
N SER A 207 16.71 1.86 -16.08
CA SER A 207 16.62 3.29 -16.36
C SER A 207 15.20 3.84 -16.23
N ALA A 208 14.18 3.07 -16.64
CA ALA A 208 12.78 3.46 -16.51
C ALA A 208 12.31 3.45 -15.05
N VAL A 209 12.75 2.48 -14.25
CA VAL A 209 12.50 2.37 -12.81
C VAL A 209 13.14 3.55 -12.07
N ASP A 210 14.44 3.79 -12.29
CA ASP A 210 15.17 4.90 -11.68
C ASP A 210 14.55 6.25 -12.03
N GLY A 211 14.27 6.48 -13.31
CA GLY A 211 13.61 7.70 -13.76
C GLY A 211 12.22 7.91 -13.16
N PHE A 212 11.44 6.84 -12.98
CA PHE A 212 10.09 6.95 -12.41
C PHE A 212 10.12 7.20 -10.89
N PHE A 213 10.89 6.43 -10.13
CA PHE A 213 10.91 6.53 -8.67
C PHE A 213 11.74 7.71 -8.15
N SER A 214 12.67 8.24 -8.95
CA SER A 214 13.42 9.46 -8.62
C SER A 214 12.59 10.75 -8.72
N VAL A 215 11.41 10.73 -9.33
CA VAL A 215 10.53 11.89 -9.43
C VAL A 215 9.59 11.93 -8.22
N PRO A 216 9.66 12.95 -7.34
CA PRO A 216 8.77 12.99 -6.20
C PRO A 216 7.29 13.16 -6.59
N LEU A 217 6.36 12.53 -5.88
CA LEU A 217 4.95 12.87 -5.95
C LEU A 217 4.78 14.27 -5.37
N ARG A 218 4.03 15.11 -6.07
CA ARG A 218 3.53 16.36 -5.48
C ARG A 218 2.28 16.01 -4.69
N ALA A 219 2.43 15.56 -3.44
CA ALA A 219 1.35 14.99 -2.64
C ALA A 219 0.13 15.93 -2.48
N GLU A 220 0.34 17.24 -2.52
CA GLU A 220 -0.72 18.28 -2.55
C GLU A 220 -1.57 18.26 -3.83
N HIS A 221 -1.04 17.67 -4.90
CA HIS A 221 -1.72 17.42 -6.15
C HIS A 221 -2.15 15.96 -6.20
N ALA A 222 -1.23 15.02 -6.36
CA ALA A 222 -1.52 13.59 -6.52
C ALA A 222 -0.69 12.75 -5.55
N VAL A 223 -1.35 11.74 -4.96
CA VAL A 223 -0.79 10.84 -3.94
C VAL A 223 -0.47 9.45 -4.51
N SER A 224 -0.68 9.27 -5.81
CA SER A 224 -0.43 8.05 -6.56
C SER A 224 0.06 8.41 -7.95
N ALA A 225 0.91 7.54 -8.53
CA ALA A 225 1.26 7.58 -9.93
C ALA A 225 1.54 6.16 -10.42
N ALA A 226 1.31 5.92 -11.71
CA ALA A 226 1.68 4.69 -12.38
C ALA A 226 2.22 4.95 -13.78
N ARG A 227 3.12 4.09 -14.25
CA ARG A 227 3.76 4.18 -15.55
C ARG A 227 3.83 2.83 -16.23
N ILE A 228 3.24 2.74 -17.41
CA ILE A 228 3.40 1.56 -18.28
C ILE A 228 4.70 1.73 -19.07
N VAL A 229 5.53 0.70 -19.08
CA VAL A 229 6.79 0.65 -19.83
C VAL A 229 6.68 -0.42 -20.90
N THR A 230 6.86 -0.04 -22.16
CA THR A 230 6.87 -0.94 -23.31
C THR A 230 8.19 -0.86 -24.06
N GLY A 231 8.44 -1.81 -24.97
CA GLY A 231 9.64 -1.81 -25.82
C GLY A 231 10.91 -2.32 -25.15
N LEU A 232 10.78 -3.05 -24.03
CA LEU A 232 11.91 -3.71 -23.38
C LEU A 232 12.58 -4.69 -24.36
N ALA A 233 13.90 -4.80 -24.28
CA ALA A 233 14.70 -5.56 -25.25
C ALA A 233 14.32 -7.04 -25.40
N ASP A 234 13.75 -7.64 -24.35
CA ASP A 234 13.31 -9.04 -24.29
C ASP A 234 11.82 -9.22 -24.66
N GLY A 235 11.16 -8.17 -25.14
CA GLY A 235 9.75 -8.17 -25.52
C GLY A 235 8.78 -8.11 -24.33
N ARG A 236 9.28 -8.00 -23.09
CA ARG A 236 8.45 -7.81 -21.90
C ARG A 236 7.86 -6.40 -21.84
N SER A 237 6.91 -6.24 -20.95
CA SER A 237 6.42 -4.92 -20.53
C SER A 237 6.45 -4.81 -19.02
N ALA A 238 6.38 -3.59 -18.48
CA ALA A 238 6.32 -3.38 -17.05
C ALA A 238 5.26 -2.35 -16.67
N LEU A 239 4.79 -2.43 -15.43
CA LEU A 239 3.97 -1.41 -14.79
C LEU A 239 4.66 -0.97 -13.50
N LEU A 240 5.04 0.29 -13.45
CA LEU A 240 5.63 0.92 -12.27
C LEU A 240 4.52 1.62 -11.51
N VAL A 241 4.37 1.37 -10.21
CA VAL A 241 3.34 1.99 -9.38
C VAL A 241 4.00 2.59 -8.16
N LYS A 242 3.67 3.84 -7.81
CA LYS A 242 4.06 4.45 -6.54
C LYS A 242 2.92 5.20 -5.88
N LEU A 243 2.91 5.16 -4.56
CA LEU A 243 1.92 5.76 -3.67
C LEU A 243 2.64 6.50 -2.54
N HIS A 244 2.07 7.60 -2.09
CA HIS A 244 2.57 8.28 -0.90
C HIS A 244 2.33 7.38 0.34
N HIS A 245 3.36 7.17 1.15
CA HIS A 245 3.35 6.19 2.25
C HIS A 245 2.30 6.46 3.34
N ALA A 246 1.84 7.72 3.46
CA ALA A 246 0.70 8.08 4.32
C ALA A 246 -0.66 7.46 3.90
N LEU A 247 -0.78 6.87 2.71
CA LEU A 247 -2.00 6.13 2.32
C LEU A 247 -2.00 4.67 2.79
N GLY A 248 -0.82 4.12 3.08
CA GLY A 248 -0.65 2.73 3.44
C GLY A 248 0.78 2.27 3.20
N ASP A 249 1.05 1.05 3.65
CA ASP A 249 2.32 0.37 3.47
C ASP A 249 2.40 -0.34 2.10
N GLY A 250 3.56 -0.94 1.79
CA GLY A 250 3.75 -1.74 0.57
C GLY A 250 2.74 -2.89 0.41
N MET A 251 2.19 -3.41 1.52
CA MET A 251 1.14 -4.43 1.49
C MET A 251 -0.20 -3.89 0.99
N THR A 252 -0.55 -2.65 1.33
CA THR A 252 -1.75 -1.99 0.83
C THR A 252 -1.72 -1.87 -0.70
N VAL A 253 -0.55 -1.51 -1.26
CA VAL A 253 -0.32 -1.45 -2.71
C VAL A 253 -0.49 -2.82 -3.35
N LEU A 254 0.16 -3.83 -2.77
CA LEU A 254 0.13 -5.19 -3.26
C LEU A 254 -1.27 -5.81 -3.24
N GLN A 255 -2.04 -5.58 -2.17
CA GLN A 255 -3.42 -6.08 -2.05
C GLN A 255 -4.34 -5.45 -3.09
N ALA A 256 -4.24 -4.13 -3.28
CA ALA A 256 -5.00 -3.44 -4.30
C ALA A 256 -4.71 -4.01 -5.69
N LEU A 257 -3.43 -4.22 -6.01
CA LEU A 257 -2.97 -4.85 -7.24
C LEU A 257 -3.58 -6.25 -7.44
N LEU A 258 -3.55 -7.10 -6.41
CA LEU A 258 -3.99 -8.48 -6.54
C LEU A 258 -5.50 -8.65 -6.48
N SER A 259 -6.20 -7.72 -5.84
CA SER A 259 -7.67 -7.69 -5.82
C SER A 259 -8.29 -7.47 -7.19
N ASP A 260 -7.50 -7.03 -8.16
CA ASP A 260 -7.90 -6.77 -9.55
C ASP A 260 -7.35 -7.83 -10.53
N THR A 261 -6.66 -8.87 -10.04
CA THR A 261 -6.13 -9.95 -10.90
C THR A 261 -7.20 -10.94 -11.33
N ASP A 262 -6.97 -11.63 -12.44
CA ASP A 262 -7.94 -12.56 -13.07
C ASP A 262 -8.34 -13.71 -12.13
N ASP A 263 -7.50 -13.98 -11.13
CA ASP A 263 -7.59 -15.10 -10.21
C ASP A 263 -7.75 -14.65 -8.75
N ALA A 264 -8.16 -13.39 -8.53
CA ALA A 264 -8.29 -12.75 -7.23
C ALA A 264 -9.14 -13.55 -6.24
N GLU A 265 -10.25 -14.15 -6.69
CA GLU A 265 -11.16 -14.94 -5.85
C GLU A 265 -10.48 -16.17 -5.21
N LYS A 266 -9.41 -16.67 -5.84
CA LYS A 266 -8.63 -17.83 -5.35
C LYS A 266 -7.46 -17.42 -4.46
N LEU A 267 -7.23 -16.12 -4.23
CA LEU A 267 -6.18 -15.60 -3.36
C LEU A 267 -6.76 -15.26 -1.98
N PRO A 268 -6.36 -15.95 -0.90
CA PRO A 268 -6.88 -15.71 0.46
C PRO A 268 -6.70 -14.28 0.99
N TRP A 269 -5.86 -13.49 0.32
CA TRP A 269 -5.37 -12.18 0.75
C TRP A 269 -5.62 -11.08 -0.30
N ALA A 270 -6.32 -11.37 -1.40
CA ALA A 270 -6.70 -10.39 -2.43
C ALA A 270 -7.99 -9.62 -2.08
N SER A 271 -8.33 -9.51 -0.79
CA SER A 271 -9.46 -8.69 -0.36
C SER A 271 -9.15 -7.22 -0.66
N ARG A 272 -10.15 -6.48 -1.18
CA ARG A 272 -10.01 -5.03 -1.40
C ARG A 272 -9.65 -4.34 -0.09
N PRO A 273 -8.61 -3.49 -0.05
CA PRO A 273 -8.28 -2.74 1.17
C PRO A 273 -9.45 -1.82 1.55
N ALA A 274 -9.86 -1.81 2.82
CA ALA A 274 -10.90 -0.92 3.32
C ALA A 274 -10.30 0.38 3.91
N VAL A 275 -10.96 1.53 3.69
CA VAL A 275 -10.64 2.79 4.41
C VAL A 275 -10.87 2.57 5.91
N PRO A 276 -10.00 3.06 6.80
CA PRO A 276 -10.31 3.09 8.23
C PRO A 276 -11.59 3.90 8.46
N MET A 277 -12.67 3.20 8.78
CA MET A 277 -13.88 3.78 9.32
C MET A 277 -13.53 4.38 10.68
N GLY A 278 -13.82 5.66 10.89
CA GLY A 278 -13.43 6.40 12.08
C GLY A 278 -13.70 5.65 13.39
N GLY A 279 -12.73 5.73 14.30
CA GLY A 279 -12.80 5.17 15.64
C GLY A 279 -11.48 5.41 16.37
N GLY A 280 -11.44 6.50 17.14
CA GLY A 280 -10.34 6.86 18.03
C GLY A 280 -10.21 5.91 19.22
N GLY A 281 -9.88 4.65 18.96
CA GLY A 281 -9.43 3.72 19.98
C GLY A 281 -7.92 3.57 19.88
N ALA A 282 -7.18 3.95 20.93
CA ALA A 282 -5.75 3.68 21.05
C ALA A 282 -5.50 2.16 20.99
N PRO A 283 -5.00 1.60 19.87
CA PRO A 283 -4.77 0.17 19.76
C PRO A 283 -3.43 -0.12 20.45
N GLY A 284 -3.52 -0.51 21.73
CA GLY A 284 -2.35 -0.77 22.58
C GLY A 284 -2.71 -1.15 24.02
N LEU A 285 -3.92 -0.80 24.48
CA LEU A 285 -4.38 -1.09 25.84
C LEU A 285 -4.73 -2.56 26.13
N ARG A 286 -4.55 -3.48 25.16
CA ARG A 286 -4.69 -4.94 25.40
C ARG A 286 -3.37 -5.62 25.78
N ALA A 287 -2.22 -4.99 25.51
CA ALA A 287 -0.95 -5.47 26.03
C ALA A 287 -0.85 -5.04 27.50
N GLY A 288 -0.49 -5.96 28.39
CA GLY A 288 -0.26 -5.59 29.80
C GLY A 288 0.79 -4.47 29.91
N LEU A 289 0.69 -3.64 30.95
CA LEU A 289 1.61 -2.51 31.17
C LEU A 289 3.09 -2.95 31.22
N ARG A 290 3.36 -4.16 31.69
CA ARG A 290 4.71 -4.73 31.81
C ARG A 290 5.43 -4.89 30.45
N PRO A 291 4.88 -5.60 29.45
CA PRO A 291 5.45 -5.67 28.10
C PRO A 291 5.76 -4.30 27.48
N VAL A 292 4.85 -3.33 27.63
CA VAL A 292 5.02 -1.99 27.06
C VAL A 292 6.18 -1.24 27.72
N LEU A 293 6.27 -1.25 29.06
CA LEU A 293 7.37 -0.62 29.80
C LEU A 293 8.72 -1.28 29.48
N SER A 294 8.76 -2.62 29.37
CA SER A 294 9.93 -3.36 28.90
C SER A 294 10.34 -2.94 27.49
N GLY A 295 9.38 -2.84 26.57
CA GLY A 295 9.61 -2.38 25.21
C GLY A 295 10.16 -0.96 25.13
N LEU A 296 9.61 -0.03 25.92
CA LEU A 296 10.09 1.36 26.01
C LEU A 296 11.53 1.43 26.54
N TRP A 297 11.85 0.68 27.59
CA TRP A 297 13.22 0.61 28.10
C TRP A 297 14.18 0.03 27.06
N ARG A 298 13.77 -1.01 26.32
CA ARG A 298 14.56 -1.62 25.25
C ARG A 298 14.78 -0.68 24.06
N LEU A 299 13.79 0.14 23.70
CA LEU A 299 13.93 1.19 22.69
C LEU A 299 14.93 2.25 23.16
N ALA A 300 14.81 2.73 24.40
CA ALA A 300 15.74 3.71 24.96
C ALA A 300 17.17 3.16 25.08
N ALA A 301 17.31 1.89 25.51
CA ALA A 301 18.59 1.22 25.67
C ALA A 301 19.23 0.76 24.34
N ALA A 302 18.50 0.76 23.23
CA ALA A 302 19.03 0.35 21.92
C ALA A 302 20.13 1.30 21.41
N GLY A 303 20.16 2.55 21.89
CA GLY A 303 21.15 3.55 21.49
C GLY A 303 21.09 3.91 20.00
N ARG A 304 22.14 4.58 19.51
CA ARG A 304 22.29 4.91 18.08
C ARG A 304 22.66 3.68 17.26
N ALA A 305 22.31 3.71 15.97
CA ALA A 305 22.81 2.73 15.01
C ALA A 305 24.35 2.81 14.91
N PRO A 306 25.03 1.68 14.62
CA PRO A 306 26.43 1.73 14.21
C PRO A 306 26.54 2.55 12.93
N HIS A 307 27.61 3.32 12.78
CA HIS A 307 27.84 4.06 11.53
C HIS A 307 28.24 3.07 10.43
N VAL A 308 27.63 3.20 9.25
CA VAL A 308 28.04 2.46 8.04
C VAL A 308 28.36 3.41 6.89
N THR A 309 29.15 2.97 5.91
CA THR A 309 29.62 3.79 4.78
C THR A 309 28.52 4.41 3.92
N THR A 310 27.32 3.84 3.95
CA THR A 310 26.18 4.35 3.17
C THR A 310 25.36 5.42 3.92
N ASP A 311 25.58 5.59 5.22
CA ASP A 311 24.92 6.62 6.02
C ASP A 311 25.39 8.02 5.58
N GLY A 312 24.47 8.99 5.64
CA GLY A 312 24.81 10.37 5.30
C GLY A 312 23.64 11.16 4.72
N PRO A 313 23.87 12.46 4.43
CA PRO A 313 22.85 13.32 3.84
C PRO A 313 22.41 12.76 2.48
N VAL A 314 21.12 12.83 2.22
CA VAL A 314 20.53 12.49 0.91
C VAL A 314 20.41 13.81 0.14
N PRO A 315 21.26 14.06 -0.87
CA PRO A 315 21.40 15.41 -1.46
C PRO A 315 20.29 15.77 -2.44
N ASP A 316 19.63 14.77 -3.03
CA ASP A 316 18.56 14.95 -4.01
C ASP A 316 17.63 13.73 -4.07
N ALA A 317 16.59 13.80 -4.89
CA ALA A 317 15.60 12.74 -5.06
C ALA A 317 16.05 11.57 -5.93
N ARG A 318 17.24 11.63 -6.57
CA ARG A 318 17.69 10.58 -7.49
C ARG A 318 18.00 9.30 -6.74
N ARG A 319 17.52 8.21 -7.30
CA ARG A 319 17.66 6.87 -6.75
C ARG A 319 18.13 5.93 -7.83
N HIS A 320 18.82 4.89 -7.38
CA HIS A 320 19.09 3.71 -8.15
C HIS A 320 18.37 2.51 -7.53
N HIS A 321 17.79 1.64 -8.36
CA HIS A 321 17.00 0.47 -7.93
C HIS A 321 17.56 -0.80 -8.56
N SER A 322 18.29 -1.56 -7.77
CA SER A 322 18.80 -2.86 -8.20
C SER A 322 17.73 -3.94 -8.00
N LEU A 323 17.36 -4.64 -9.07
CA LEU A 323 16.32 -5.67 -9.08
C LEU A 323 16.95 -7.08 -9.14
N GLY A 324 16.59 -7.94 -8.20
CA GLY A 324 17.15 -9.30 -8.09
C GLY A 324 16.09 -10.38 -7.90
N LEU A 325 16.40 -11.60 -8.32
CA LEU A 325 15.56 -12.78 -8.09
C LEU A 325 16.34 -13.83 -7.31
N LEU A 326 15.79 -14.24 -6.17
CA LEU A 326 16.32 -15.35 -5.39
C LEU A 326 15.50 -16.62 -5.67
N PRO A 327 16.11 -17.78 -5.95
CA PRO A 327 15.38 -19.03 -6.13
C PRO A 327 14.59 -19.40 -4.87
N GLY A 328 13.25 -19.29 -4.91
CA GLY A 328 12.41 -19.46 -3.73
C GLY A 328 12.47 -20.87 -3.13
N ARG A 329 12.72 -21.90 -3.96
CA ARG A 329 12.96 -23.28 -3.48
C ARG A 329 14.24 -23.34 -2.64
N ALA A 330 15.33 -22.72 -3.10
CA ALA A 330 16.60 -22.70 -2.37
C ALA A 330 16.48 -21.94 -1.04
N VAL A 331 15.81 -20.77 -1.03
CA VAL A 331 15.50 -20.04 0.22
C VAL A 331 14.76 -20.94 1.22
N ARG A 332 13.70 -21.64 0.78
CA ARG A 332 12.92 -22.52 1.67
C ARG A 332 13.72 -23.72 2.15
N SER A 333 14.52 -24.33 1.29
CA SER A 333 15.38 -25.46 1.65
C SER A 333 16.45 -25.06 2.65
N GLY A 334 17.13 -23.92 2.42
CA GLY A 334 18.12 -23.36 3.34
C GLY A 334 17.52 -22.98 4.69
N ALA A 335 16.37 -22.28 4.68
CA ALA A 335 15.64 -21.94 5.89
C ALA A 335 15.24 -23.19 6.70
N ARG A 336 14.73 -24.23 6.03
CA ARG A 336 14.37 -25.50 6.67
C ARG A 336 15.59 -26.21 7.26
N ALA A 337 16.70 -26.25 6.54
CA ALA A 337 17.95 -26.86 7.02
C ALA A 337 18.51 -26.13 8.25
N ALA A 338 18.31 -24.81 8.34
CA ALA A 338 18.71 -24.01 9.48
C ALA A 338 17.67 -23.96 10.62
N GLY A 339 16.46 -24.49 10.41
CA GLY A 339 15.37 -24.45 11.40
C GLY A 339 14.81 -23.04 11.65
N VAL A 340 14.83 -22.17 10.64
CA VAL A 340 14.39 -20.75 10.74
C VAL A 340 13.28 -20.42 9.73
N ALA A 341 12.66 -19.24 9.85
CA ALA A 341 11.68 -18.79 8.86
C ALA A 341 12.39 -18.37 7.55
N ALA A 342 11.66 -18.47 6.43
CA ALA A 342 12.19 -18.05 5.12
C ALA A 342 12.54 -16.55 5.09
N ALA A 343 11.79 -15.71 5.82
CA ALA A 343 12.10 -14.29 5.96
C ALA A 343 13.45 -14.07 6.67
N ASP A 344 13.70 -14.77 7.77
CA ASP A 344 14.97 -14.71 8.52
C ASP A 344 16.15 -15.11 7.64
N TYR A 345 15.97 -16.13 6.80
CA TYR A 345 16.99 -16.58 5.86
C TYR A 345 17.31 -15.51 4.80
N VAL A 346 16.30 -14.79 4.28
CA VAL A 346 16.50 -13.69 3.33
C VAL A 346 17.20 -12.49 4.02
N LEU A 347 16.81 -12.16 5.26
CA LEU A 347 17.50 -11.14 6.06
C LEU A 347 18.97 -11.53 6.32
N ALA A 348 19.25 -12.81 6.55
CA ALA A 348 20.61 -13.32 6.70
C ALA A 348 21.40 -13.28 5.40
N ALA A 349 20.77 -13.55 4.26
CA ALA A 349 21.39 -13.39 2.93
C ALA A 349 21.77 -11.93 2.69
N PHE A 350 20.92 -10.96 3.04
CA PHE A 350 21.27 -9.55 3.02
C PHE A 350 22.47 -9.24 3.94
N ALA A 351 22.44 -9.71 5.19
CA ALA A 351 23.54 -9.48 6.14
C ALA A 351 24.88 -10.09 5.68
N GLN A 352 24.84 -11.25 5.02
CA GLN A 352 26.02 -11.87 4.42
C GLN A 352 26.48 -11.11 3.16
N ALA A 353 25.56 -10.69 2.30
CA ALA A 353 25.89 -9.88 1.13
C ALA A 353 26.55 -8.56 1.53
N TRP A 354 26.03 -7.90 2.57
CA TRP A 354 26.64 -6.70 3.16
C TRP A 354 28.07 -6.95 3.63
N HIS A 355 28.29 -8.06 4.36
CA HIS A 355 29.62 -8.47 4.81
C HIS A 355 30.57 -8.69 3.63
N ASP A 356 30.12 -9.42 2.61
CA ASP A 356 30.94 -9.82 1.47
C ASP A 356 31.31 -8.64 0.55
N VAL A 357 30.44 -7.62 0.46
CA VAL A 357 30.74 -6.36 -0.27
C VAL A 357 31.86 -5.57 0.44
N GLY A 358 32.11 -5.82 1.72
CA GLY A 358 33.38 -5.49 2.38
C GLY A 358 33.67 -4.01 2.57
N ARG A 359 32.66 -3.14 2.59
CA ARG A 359 32.83 -1.68 2.73
C ARG A 359 32.98 -1.18 4.16
N ASP A 360 32.50 -1.96 5.13
CA ASP A 360 32.45 -1.55 6.53
C ASP A 360 33.26 -2.50 7.42
N PRO A 361 34.16 -1.98 8.28
CA PRO A 361 34.89 -2.80 9.25
C PRO A 361 34.03 -3.22 10.46
N GLY A 362 32.80 -2.70 10.55
CA GLY A 362 31.87 -2.96 11.64
C GLY A 362 31.29 -4.38 11.61
N ASP A 363 30.84 -4.86 12.77
CA ASP A 363 30.27 -6.19 12.95
C ASP A 363 28.73 -6.20 13.01
N ARG A 364 28.10 -5.02 12.99
CA ARG A 364 26.65 -4.83 13.11
C ARG A 364 26.11 -3.86 12.05
N PHE A 365 24.92 -4.18 11.56
CA PHE A 365 24.12 -3.32 10.69
C PHE A 365 22.70 -3.24 11.25
N ARG A 366 22.22 -2.06 11.62
CA ARG A 366 20.89 -1.90 12.21
C ARG A 366 19.84 -1.72 11.13
N LEU A 367 19.02 -2.75 10.95
CA LEU A 367 17.90 -2.75 10.01
C LEU A 367 16.60 -2.42 10.74
N MET A 368 15.83 -1.46 10.23
CA MET A 368 14.46 -1.23 10.67
C MET A 368 13.51 -2.13 9.87
N VAL A 369 12.83 -3.04 10.56
CA VAL A 369 11.90 -4.02 9.97
C VAL A 369 10.47 -3.66 10.36
N PRO A 370 9.59 -3.31 9.39
CA PRO A 370 8.17 -3.14 9.66
C PRO A 370 7.55 -4.46 10.13
N TRP A 371 6.71 -4.40 11.16
CA TRP A 371 6.07 -5.56 11.79
C TRP A 371 4.59 -5.30 12.04
N SER A 372 3.72 -6.22 11.62
CA SER A 372 2.28 -6.10 11.91
C SER A 372 2.00 -6.46 13.37
N VAL A 373 1.41 -5.54 14.14
CA VAL A 373 1.06 -5.72 15.57
C VAL A 373 -0.27 -6.44 15.79
N ARG A 374 -0.87 -7.01 14.72
CA ARG A 374 -2.14 -7.73 14.79
C ARG A 374 -1.97 -9.12 14.18
N GLY A 375 -2.69 -10.10 14.75
CA GLY A 375 -2.78 -11.45 14.20
C GLY A 375 -3.23 -11.48 12.73
N THR A 376 -3.13 -12.65 12.12
CA THR A 376 -3.28 -12.92 10.68
C THR A 376 -4.56 -12.39 10.01
N ASP A 377 -5.59 -12.02 10.77
CA ASP A 377 -6.86 -11.47 10.28
C ASP A 377 -6.83 -9.97 9.90
N SER A 378 -5.73 -9.28 10.18
CA SER A 378 -5.62 -7.82 10.08
C SER A 378 -5.13 -7.27 8.74
N LEU A 379 -4.82 -8.14 7.78
CA LEU A 379 -4.39 -7.78 6.43
C LEU A 379 -5.53 -7.19 5.56
N ARG A 380 -6.69 -6.80 6.12
CA ARG A 380 -7.87 -6.35 5.35
C ARG A 380 -8.14 -4.84 5.42
N VAL A 381 -7.38 -4.09 6.22
CA VAL A 381 -7.61 -2.65 6.47
C VAL A 381 -6.43 -1.85 5.96
N ALA A 382 -6.67 -0.86 5.10
CA ALA A 382 -5.65 0.07 4.62
C ALA A 382 -5.24 1.03 5.75
N GLY A 383 -3.93 1.24 5.92
CA GLY A 383 -3.37 2.18 6.90
C GLY A 383 -2.07 1.67 7.53
N ASN A 384 -1.21 2.57 7.99
CA ASN A 384 0.05 2.19 8.67
C ASN A 384 -0.26 1.71 10.10
N HIS A 385 -0.68 0.44 10.22
CA HIS A 385 -0.91 -0.25 11.49
C HIS A 385 0.25 -1.20 11.85
N THR A 386 1.44 -0.91 11.36
CA THR A 386 2.66 -1.67 11.57
C THR A 386 3.53 -0.94 12.60
N GLY A 387 3.91 -1.64 13.66
CA GLY A 387 5.04 -1.21 14.50
C GLY A 387 6.33 -1.41 13.70
N ALA A 388 7.39 -0.70 14.03
CA ALA A 388 8.71 -0.95 13.45
C ALA A 388 9.64 -1.48 14.52
N VAL A 389 10.48 -2.45 14.16
CA VAL A 389 11.45 -3.05 15.06
C VAL A 389 12.84 -2.87 14.47
N SER A 390 13.74 -2.25 15.23
CA SER A 390 15.16 -2.17 14.87
C SER A 390 15.88 -3.44 15.32
N VAL A 391 16.54 -4.10 14.37
CA VAL A 391 17.30 -5.34 14.59
C VAL A 391 18.75 -5.10 14.18
N ASP A 392 19.68 -5.40 15.09
CA ASP A 392 21.10 -5.38 14.78
C ASP A 392 21.45 -6.69 14.07
N LEU A 393 21.60 -6.64 12.75
CA LEU A 393 22.03 -7.77 11.95
C LEU A 393 23.54 -7.98 12.14
N PRO A 394 23.99 -9.21 12.43
CA PRO A 394 25.41 -9.52 12.46
C PRO A 394 25.97 -9.47 11.03
N VAL A 395 26.90 -8.55 10.78
CA VAL A 395 27.61 -8.38 9.49
C VAL A 395 29.13 -8.56 9.62
N GLY A 396 29.63 -8.93 10.80
CA GLY A 396 31.02 -9.32 11.00
C GLY A 396 31.37 -10.70 10.41
N PRO A 397 32.66 -11.08 10.43
CA PRO A 397 33.13 -12.37 9.88
C PRO A 397 32.55 -13.55 10.66
N MET A 398 31.83 -14.44 9.95
CA MET A 398 31.32 -15.72 10.46
C MET A 398 30.80 -16.59 9.32
N ASP A 399 30.64 -17.88 9.58
CA ASP A 399 29.97 -18.80 8.67
C ASP A 399 28.52 -18.40 8.42
N PHE A 400 28.07 -18.52 7.17
CA PHE A 400 26.71 -18.14 6.78
C PHE A 400 25.64 -18.88 7.59
N ALA A 401 25.82 -20.18 7.86
CA ALA A 401 24.88 -20.95 8.68
C ALA A 401 24.77 -20.45 10.13
N VAL A 402 25.87 -19.93 10.69
CA VAL A 402 25.86 -19.27 12.01
C VAL A 402 25.14 -17.94 11.92
N ARG A 403 25.40 -17.15 10.87
CA ARG A 403 24.72 -15.86 10.63
C ARG A 403 23.21 -16.02 10.54
N VAL A 404 22.71 -17.01 9.80
CA VAL A 404 21.27 -17.32 9.68
C VAL A 404 20.62 -17.51 11.04
N ARG A 405 21.21 -18.33 11.92
CA ARG A 405 20.67 -18.56 13.27
C ARG A 405 20.68 -17.31 14.13
N ARG A 406 21.78 -16.53 14.08
CA ARG A 406 21.90 -15.28 14.85
C ARG A 406 20.92 -14.20 14.40
N VAL A 407 20.67 -14.09 13.10
CA VAL A 407 19.64 -13.19 12.56
C VAL A 407 18.24 -13.59 13.06
N ALA A 408 17.90 -14.88 12.98
CA ALA A 408 16.61 -15.38 13.47
C ALA A 408 16.43 -15.19 14.98
N GLU A 409 17.49 -15.38 15.77
CA GLU A 409 17.48 -15.08 17.21
C GLU A 409 17.34 -13.58 17.49
N ALA A 410 18.09 -12.73 16.79
CA ALA A 410 18.02 -11.28 16.92
C ALA A 410 16.60 -10.76 16.63
N LEU A 411 15.97 -11.25 15.54
CA LEU A 411 14.61 -10.87 15.19
C LEU A 411 13.60 -11.31 16.26
N ARG A 412 13.61 -12.60 16.66
CA ARG A 412 12.71 -13.13 17.71
C ARG A 412 12.85 -12.36 19.03
N SER A 413 14.08 -12.10 19.46
CA SER A 413 14.35 -11.38 20.71
C SER A 413 13.76 -9.96 20.73
N ARG A 414 13.54 -9.36 19.56
CA ARG A 414 12.97 -8.02 19.43
C ARG A 414 11.46 -8.06 19.25
N THR A 415 10.91 -9.05 18.55
CA THR A 415 9.45 -9.15 18.32
C THR A 415 8.70 -9.71 19.53
N GLU A 416 9.31 -10.59 20.33
CA GLU A 416 8.65 -11.25 21.47
C GLU A 416 8.69 -10.43 22.78
N THR A 417 9.26 -9.22 22.78
CA THR A 417 9.61 -8.49 24.02
C THR A 417 8.87 -7.18 24.25
N GLY A 418 7.71 -7.00 23.60
CA GLY A 418 6.86 -5.81 23.75
C GLY A 418 7.36 -4.57 23.00
N VAL A 419 8.48 -4.69 22.25
CA VAL A 419 9.06 -3.59 21.46
C VAL A 419 8.11 -3.13 20.35
N PRO A 420 7.43 -3.99 19.58
CA PRO A 420 6.47 -3.54 18.56
C PRO A 420 5.34 -2.69 19.16
N GLU A 421 4.80 -3.10 20.31
CA GLU A 421 3.75 -2.39 21.04
C GLU A 421 4.25 -1.06 21.58
N ALA A 422 5.47 -1.02 22.13
CA ALA A 422 6.10 0.20 22.61
C ALA A 422 6.39 1.18 21.46
N ALA A 423 6.90 0.71 20.32
CA ALA A 423 7.15 1.54 19.14
C ALA A 423 5.86 2.15 18.61
N ASN A 424 4.79 1.35 18.53
CA ASN A 424 3.47 1.87 18.17
C ASN A 424 2.95 2.89 19.19
N LEU A 425 3.12 2.65 20.51
CA LEU A 425 2.75 3.64 21.54
C LEU A 425 3.50 4.96 21.36
N VAL A 426 4.81 4.92 21.08
CA VAL A 426 5.61 6.11 20.81
C VAL A 426 5.02 6.88 19.62
N VAL A 427 4.76 6.21 18.50
CA VAL A 427 4.15 6.84 17.32
C VAL A 427 2.79 7.47 17.65
N GLN A 428 1.94 6.79 18.41
CA GLN A 428 0.65 7.35 18.84
C GLN A 428 0.82 8.57 19.75
N ALA A 429 1.79 8.54 20.68
CA ALA A 429 2.08 9.67 21.56
C ALA A 429 2.61 10.89 20.78
N LEU A 430 3.41 10.67 19.73
CA LEU A 430 3.84 11.74 18.82
C LEU A 430 2.65 12.42 18.14
N GLY A 431 1.60 11.66 17.80
CA GLY A 431 0.39 12.18 17.19
C GLY A 431 -0.46 13.11 18.08
N VAL A 432 -0.22 13.13 19.39
CA VAL A 432 -0.88 14.05 20.33
C VAL A 432 -0.23 15.43 20.31
N LEU A 433 1.03 15.52 19.86
CA LEU A 433 1.79 16.77 19.85
C LEU A 433 1.17 17.79 18.88
N PRO A 434 1.25 19.10 19.19
CA PRO A 434 0.98 20.17 18.24
C PRO A 434 1.78 19.97 16.94
N PRO A 435 1.26 20.34 15.76
CA PRO A 435 1.85 19.90 14.50
C PRO A 435 3.33 20.29 14.27
N PRO A 436 3.83 21.47 14.69
CA PRO A 436 5.25 21.77 14.62
C PRO A 436 6.12 20.83 15.45
N LEU A 437 5.65 20.47 16.65
CA LEU A 437 6.33 19.54 17.55
C LEU A 437 6.25 18.10 17.05
N HIS A 438 5.11 17.68 16.51
CA HIS A 438 4.98 16.38 15.86
C HIS A 438 5.95 16.27 14.67
N ARG A 439 6.02 17.29 13.81
CA ARG A 439 6.97 17.33 12.68
C ARG A 439 8.42 17.21 13.14
N ALA A 440 8.81 17.98 14.15
CA ALA A 440 10.16 17.94 14.70
C ALA A 440 10.48 16.56 15.30
N ALA A 441 9.55 15.98 16.06
CA ALA A 441 9.73 14.67 16.67
C ALA A 441 9.79 13.54 15.62
N ALA A 442 8.91 13.55 14.62
CA ALA A 442 8.91 12.59 13.51
C ALA A 442 10.26 12.57 12.78
N ARG A 443 10.81 13.76 12.46
CA ARG A 443 12.14 13.90 11.84
C ARG A 443 13.29 13.54 12.76
N CYS A 444 13.08 13.56 14.08
CA CYS A 444 14.08 13.15 15.05
C CYS A 444 14.14 11.62 15.16
N VAL A 445 12.99 10.94 15.16
CA VAL A 445 12.91 9.48 15.38
C VAL A 445 13.08 8.66 14.10
N TYR A 446 12.72 9.21 12.94
CA TYR A 446 12.82 8.54 11.65
C TYR A 446 14.00 9.09 10.85
N ARG A 447 15.22 8.66 11.20
CA ARG A 447 16.46 9.09 10.56
C ARG A 447 17.61 8.10 10.78
N GLY A 448 18.68 8.25 9.99
CA GLY A 448 19.88 7.42 9.97
C GLY A 448 20.59 7.21 11.32
N ASP A 449 20.45 8.15 12.26
CA ASP A 449 21.00 7.98 13.63
C ASP A 449 20.47 6.73 14.35
N TRP A 450 19.29 6.23 13.98
CA TRP A 450 18.59 5.14 14.67
C TRP A 450 18.59 3.83 13.91
N PHE A 451 18.85 3.84 12.59
CA PHE A 451 18.93 2.66 11.73
C PHE A 451 19.66 2.98 10.43
N ASN A 452 20.34 1.99 9.85
CA ASN A 452 21.14 2.15 8.62
C ASN A 452 20.32 1.96 7.34
N ALA A 453 19.26 1.14 7.41
CA ALA A 453 18.32 0.94 6.30
C ALA A 453 16.96 0.48 6.81
N VAL A 454 15.96 0.60 5.93
CA VAL A 454 14.64 -0.04 6.10
C VAL A 454 14.62 -1.32 5.27
N GLY A 455 14.17 -2.43 5.86
CA GLY A 455 14.12 -3.73 5.18
C GLY A 455 12.84 -4.50 5.49
N THR A 456 12.21 -5.08 4.47
CA THR A 456 11.00 -5.89 4.66
C THR A 456 11.00 -7.14 3.78
N VAL A 457 10.47 -8.24 4.31
CA VAL A 457 10.21 -9.46 3.56
C VAL A 457 8.71 -9.75 3.61
N MET A 458 8.05 -9.58 2.47
CA MET A 458 6.61 -9.65 2.34
C MET A 458 6.16 -10.98 1.75
N PRO A 459 5.04 -11.54 2.25
CA PRO A 459 4.41 -12.69 1.61
C PRO A 459 3.81 -12.27 0.27
N GLY A 460 3.77 -13.20 -0.66
CA GLY A 460 3.16 -13.00 -1.97
C GLY A 460 2.74 -14.31 -2.63
N PRO A 461 2.19 -14.26 -3.84
CA PRO A 461 1.61 -15.42 -4.49
C PRO A 461 2.73 -16.37 -4.93
N ARG A 462 2.53 -17.67 -4.74
CA ARG A 462 3.47 -18.73 -5.18
C ARG A 462 3.07 -19.38 -6.49
N ARG A 463 2.00 -18.89 -7.09
CA ARG A 463 1.42 -19.37 -8.35
C ARG A 463 1.53 -18.27 -9.40
N GLU A 464 1.32 -18.66 -10.64
CA GLU A 464 1.19 -17.70 -11.73
C GLU A 464 0.07 -16.70 -11.44
N VAL A 465 0.34 -15.42 -11.71
CA VAL A 465 -0.62 -14.33 -11.58
C VAL A 465 -0.85 -13.75 -12.97
N ARG A 466 -2.12 -13.65 -13.35
CA ARG A 466 -2.53 -13.00 -14.60
C ARG A 466 -3.35 -11.75 -14.29
N TRP A 467 -3.14 -10.72 -15.09
CA TRP A 467 -3.91 -9.49 -15.00
C TRP A 467 -4.33 -9.07 -16.41
N HIS A 468 -5.65 -9.13 -16.66
CA HIS A 468 -6.22 -8.89 -17.99
C HIS A 468 -5.58 -9.75 -19.08
N GLY A 469 -5.33 -11.03 -18.79
CA GLY A 469 -4.70 -11.98 -19.70
C GLY A 469 -3.17 -11.89 -19.80
N ALA A 470 -2.54 -10.82 -19.29
CA ALA A 470 -1.09 -10.69 -19.24
C ALA A 470 -0.51 -11.51 -18.08
N VAL A 471 0.54 -12.31 -18.35
CA VAL A 471 1.24 -13.08 -17.30
C VAL A 471 2.21 -12.17 -16.59
N MET A 472 2.03 -11.98 -15.28
CA MET A 472 2.93 -11.19 -14.45
C MET A 472 4.03 -12.09 -13.87
N SER A 473 5.24 -11.99 -14.39
CA SER A 473 6.37 -12.85 -14.01
C SER A 473 7.19 -12.34 -12.84
N GLY A 474 7.07 -11.06 -12.49
CA GLY A 474 7.74 -10.48 -11.33
C GLY A 474 6.98 -9.33 -10.70
N ALA A 475 7.13 -9.19 -9.39
CA ALA A 475 6.69 -8.02 -8.64
C ALA A 475 7.77 -7.66 -7.61
N TYR A 476 8.42 -6.51 -7.81
CA TYR A 476 9.52 -6.05 -6.97
C TYR A 476 9.05 -4.89 -6.09
N PRO A 477 9.07 -5.03 -4.76
CA PRO A 477 8.61 -3.98 -3.87
C PRO A 477 9.66 -2.88 -3.71
N VAL A 478 9.28 -1.63 -3.98
CA VAL A 478 10.14 -0.45 -3.86
C VAL A 478 9.84 0.26 -2.54
N LEU A 479 10.89 0.50 -1.74
CA LEU A 479 10.80 1.16 -0.44
C LEU A 479 11.49 2.53 -0.49
N ALA A 480 10.94 3.50 0.23
CA ALA A 480 11.57 4.81 0.40
C ALA A 480 12.82 4.73 1.29
N LEU A 481 13.80 5.58 1.00
CA LEU A 481 14.87 5.90 1.95
C LEU A 481 14.30 6.68 3.14
N ALA A 482 15.00 6.59 4.28
CA ALA A 482 14.84 7.54 5.37
C ALA A 482 15.90 8.64 5.28
N PRO A 483 15.65 9.83 5.88
CA PRO A 483 16.67 10.86 5.98
C PRO A 483 17.91 10.32 6.69
N GLY A 484 19.09 10.46 6.10
CA GLY A 484 20.35 9.99 6.70
C GLY A 484 20.73 8.55 6.36
N THR A 485 19.88 7.79 5.67
CA THR A 485 20.18 6.40 5.25
C THR A 485 20.50 6.33 3.77
N GLY A 486 21.49 5.52 3.39
CA GLY A 486 21.85 5.32 1.98
C GLY A 486 21.04 4.26 1.25
N LEU A 487 20.39 3.35 1.98
CA LEU A 487 19.73 2.16 1.43
C LEU A 487 18.35 1.89 2.05
N ALA A 488 17.47 1.29 1.27
CA ALA A 488 16.26 0.61 1.70
C ALA A 488 16.03 -0.60 0.80
N TRP A 489 15.38 -1.66 1.28
CA TRP A 489 15.14 -2.83 0.45
C TRP A 489 13.88 -3.61 0.82
N GLY A 490 13.29 -4.23 -0.18
CA GLY A 490 12.14 -5.10 0.00
C GLY A 490 12.33 -6.42 -0.73
N ALA A 491 11.76 -7.48 -0.17
CA ALA A 491 11.64 -8.78 -0.81
C ALA A 491 10.18 -9.21 -0.84
N LEU A 492 9.72 -9.78 -1.95
CA LEU A 492 8.36 -10.27 -2.13
C LEU A 492 8.40 -11.67 -2.75
N THR A 493 7.62 -12.60 -2.20
CA THR A 493 7.42 -13.89 -2.86
C THR A 493 6.62 -13.71 -4.14
N TRP A 494 7.13 -14.15 -5.28
CA TRP A 494 6.41 -14.11 -6.56
C TRP A 494 6.67 -15.37 -7.38
N GLY A 495 5.65 -16.23 -7.47
CA GLY A 495 5.75 -17.51 -8.16
C GLY A 495 6.87 -18.39 -7.57
N PRO A 496 7.85 -18.83 -8.39
CA PRO A 496 8.98 -19.62 -7.92
C PRO A 496 10.10 -18.78 -7.27
N TRP A 497 10.01 -17.45 -7.33
CA TRP A 497 11.07 -16.52 -6.92
C TRP A 497 10.73 -15.80 -5.62
N ILE A 498 11.78 -15.28 -4.97
CA ILE A 498 11.69 -14.13 -4.08
C ILE A 498 12.28 -12.94 -4.85
N ALA A 499 11.43 -12.01 -5.26
CA ALA A 499 11.82 -10.80 -5.96
C ALA A 499 12.31 -9.75 -4.95
N VAL A 500 13.50 -9.21 -5.18
CA VAL A 500 14.19 -8.27 -4.29
C VAL A 500 14.41 -6.96 -5.05
N CYS A 501 14.16 -5.83 -4.39
CA CYS A 501 14.61 -4.52 -4.86
C CYS A 501 15.41 -3.84 -3.75
N VAL A 502 16.64 -3.43 -4.08
CA VAL A 502 17.47 -2.56 -3.25
C VAL A 502 17.38 -1.15 -3.83
N THR A 503 16.75 -0.25 -3.08
CA THR A 503 16.70 1.18 -3.37
C THR A 503 17.88 1.88 -2.71
N ALA A 504 18.65 2.62 -3.49
CA ALA A 504 19.84 3.32 -3.03
C ALA A 504 19.84 4.79 -3.45
N ARG A 505 20.64 5.61 -2.77
CA ARG A 505 21.06 6.89 -3.33
C ARG A 505 21.76 6.64 -4.66
N ALA A 506 21.59 7.54 -5.63
CA ALA A 506 22.13 7.34 -6.98
C ALA A 506 23.66 7.16 -7.01
N ASP A 507 24.41 7.76 -6.08
CA ASP A 507 25.86 7.61 -5.94
C ASP A 507 26.30 6.29 -5.28
N LEU A 508 25.35 5.45 -4.87
CA LEU A 508 25.57 4.13 -4.26
C LEU A 508 25.06 2.99 -5.16
N SER A 509 24.93 3.21 -6.46
CA SER A 509 24.42 2.19 -7.40
C SER A 509 25.28 0.93 -7.39
N ASP A 510 26.60 1.08 -7.37
CA ASP A 510 27.56 -0.01 -7.29
C ASP A 510 27.38 -0.87 -6.02
N VAL A 511 27.05 -0.27 -4.88
CA VAL A 511 26.72 -0.99 -3.64
C VAL A 511 25.42 -1.77 -3.79
N ALA A 512 24.38 -1.13 -4.32
CA ALA A 512 23.07 -1.74 -4.47
C ALA A 512 23.13 -2.97 -5.38
N ASP A 513 23.85 -2.86 -6.49
CA ASP A 513 24.07 -3.94 -7.44
C ASP A 513 24.91 -5.06 -6.84
N ALA A 514 26.01 -4.73 -6.18
CA ALA A 514 26.87 -5.73 -5.55
C ALA A 514 26.12 -6.50 -4.45
N VAL A 515 25.33 -5.81 -3.61
CA VAL A 515 24.51 -6.46 -2.58
C VAL A 515 23.44 -7.35 -3.22
N THR A 516 22.73 -6.86 -4.22
CA THR A 516 21.63 -7.59 -4.87
C THR A 516 22.14 -8.84 -5.59
N ALA A 517 23.21 -8.70 -6.38
CA ALA A 517 23.86 -9.82 -7.05
C ALA A 517 24.38 -10.84 -6.03
N ARG A 518 25.02 -10.38 -4.96
CA ARG A 518 25.57 -11.28 -3.95
C ARG A 518 24.49 -12.03 -3.18
N MET A 519 23.35 -11.41 -2.89
CA MET A 519 22.20 -12.12 -2.32
C MET A 519 21.72 -13.24 -3.25
N ALA A 520 21.67 -13.01 -4.55
CA ALA A 520 21.28 -14.02 -5.54
C ALA A 520 22.28 -15.18 -5.58
N ASP A 521 23.58 -14.91 -5.64
CA ASP A 521 24.64 -15.92 -5.67
C ASP A 521 24.63 -16.81 -4.43
N LEU A 522 24.48 -16.21 -3.24
CA LEU A 522 24.44 -16.93 -1.96
C LEU A 522 23.29 -17.93 -1.90
N VAL A 523 22.12 -17.54 -2.43
CA VAL A 523 20.94 -18.40 -2.43
C VAL A 523 21.01 -19.44 -3.55
N ALA A 524 21.52 -19.09 -4.72
CA ALA A 524 21.68 -20.03 -5.84
C ALA A 524 22.70 -21.13 -5.53
N GLY A 525 23.78 -20.79 -4.82
CA GLY A 525 24.80 -21.75 -4.37
C GLY A 525 24.38 -22.64 -3.21
N ALA A 526 23.21 -22.41 -2.59
CA ALA A 526 22.74 -23.23 -1.49
C ALA A 526 22.30 -24.62 -1.99
N PRO A 527 22.77 -25.73 -1.38
CA PRO A 527 22.42 -27.07 -1.83
C PRO A 527 20.91 -27.31 -1.77
N VAL A 528 20.28 -27.42 -2.93
CA VAL A 528 18.88 -27.82 -3.04
C VAL A 528 18.84 -29.34 -2.84
N ARG A 529 18.50 -29.81 -1.64
CA ARG A 529 18.10 -31.22 -1.48
C ARG A 529 16.84 -31.44 -2.30
N GLU A 530 16.98 -32.18 -3.39
CA GLU A 530 15.84 -32.80 -4.06
C GLU A 530 15.24 -33.79 -3.06
N LEU A 531 14.03 -33.50 -2.58
CA LEU A 531 13.24 -34.50 -1.88
C LEU A 531 12.67 -35.43 -2.96
N PRO A 532 12.70 -36.75 -2.73
CA PRO A 532 12.29 -37.77 -3.70
C PRO A 532 10.83 -37.65 -4.12
#